data_AF-A0A2V8V969-F1
#
_entry.id   AF-A0A2V8V969-F1
#
_cell.length_a   1.000
_cell.length_b   1.000
_cell.length_c   1.000
_cell.angle_alpha   90.00
_cell.angle_beta   90.00
_cell.angle_gamma   90.00
#
_symmetry.space_group_name_H-M   'P 1'
#
loop_
_entity.id
_entity.type
_entity.pdbx_description
1 polymer ?
#
loop_
_entity_poly.entity_id
_entity_poly.type
_entity_poly.pdbx_seq_one_letter_code
_entity_poly.pdbx_strand_id
1 'polypeptide(L)'
;MACATIYLVEFKIPILWISAPQDAEQSPQASFHDEYALAKEILMKLPPNIPCLGWPGNGQGGEHGIGEWHGVKLASECAKFEVCSAYDGYSPTVSNLSVHSGTSARLRQSIPPAKMDRDKIYYCFTRSDGDGLNFLRHYYRKLFDDPKHGAAPVGWQVGPTAADVMPDILDYYFKRAQPGDCFINALSGAGYIHEDVFADNYSSEQREQILDEFVRLSGIYSEKLDATLLATFAEMRPERLAKLASMEGITGVVANYGRTHGTTARNLVTEAAGRPVFRAMNRQPRPLNPVGGANLNLPVGLTFTPFGKRNTVDFAIEEIKRWTPAERPAFIHVFLANWLTEMEMAADIAKGLGPDYVAVRPDQLVALYKQRP
;
A
#
# COMPACT_ATOMS: atom_id res chain seq x y z
N MET A 1 -17.78 -13.71 5.24
CA MET A 1 -17.61 -13.40 6.68
C MET A 1 -16.86 -14.46 7.50
N ALA A 2 -16.26 -15.53 6.93
CA ALA A 2 -15.89 -16.70 7.76
C ALA A 2 -14.39 -17.00 7.97
N CYS A 3 -13.45 -16.42 7.21
CA CYS A 3 -12.09 -16.98 7.17
C CYS A 3 -11.11 -16.36 8.18
N ALA A 4 -11.21 -15.05 8.48
CA ALA A 4 -10.45 -14.44 9.58
C ALA A 4 -11.05 -14.77 10.95
N THR A 5 -12.32 -15.18 11.00
CA THR A 5 -13.10 -15.37 12.23
C THR A 5 -12.49 -16.39 13.18
N ILE A 6 -11.86 -17.45 12.69
CA ILE A 6 -11.21 -18.47 13.55
C ILE A 6 -10.07 -17.85 14.37
N TYR A 7 -9.23 -17.02 13.74
CA TYR A 7 -8.14 -16.31 14.42
C TYR A 7 -8.68 -15.31 15.44
N LEU A 8 -9.70 -14.54 15.07
CA LEU A 8 -10.33 -13.60 16.00
C LEU A 8 -10.93 -14.31 17.22
N VAL A 9 -11.56 -15.48 17.02
CA VAL A 9 -12.12 -16.31 18.10
C VAL A 9 -11.02 -16.88 18.99
N GLU A 10 -9.96 -17.45 18.42
CA GLU A 10 -8.84 -18.04 19.14
C GLU A 10 -8.19 -17.02 20.09
N PHE A 11 -7.95 -15.80 19.60
CA PHE A 11 -7.33 -14.72 20.35
C PHE A 11 -8.33 -13.83 21.10
N LYS A 12 -9.62 -14.18 21.09
CA LYS A 12 -10.71 -13.45 21.79
C LYS A 12 -10.77 -11.97 21.42
N ILE A 13 -10.54 -11.66 20.14
CA ILE A 13 -10.55 -10.31 19.60
C ILE A 13 -12.02 -9.87 19.38
N PRO A 14 -12.46 -8.74 19.96
CA PRO A 14 -13.80 -8.20 19.72
C PRO A 14 -14.03 -7.90 18.24
N ILE A 15 -15.22 -8.24 17.74
CA ILE A 15 -15.61 -7.98 16.35
C ILE A 15 -16.63 -6.84 16.35
N LEU A 16 -16.35 -5.80 15.57
CA LEU A 16 -17.25 -4.66 15.38
C LEU A 16 -17.66 -4.63 13.90
N TRP A 17 -18.97 -4.55 13.66
CA TRP A 17 -19.52 -4.22 12.35
C TRP A 17 -20.26 -2.89 12.50
N ILE A 18 -19.98 -1.96 11.59
CA ILE A 18 -20.60 -0.64 11.58
C ILE A 18 -21.30 -0.52 10.23
N SER A 19 -22.59 -0.23 10.26
CA SER A 19 -23.45 -0.14 9.08
C SER A 19 -23.18 1.16 8.34
N ALA A 20 -23.14 1.14 7.00
CA ALA A 20 -23.12 2.37 6.21
C ALA A 20 -24.47 3.11 6.28
N PRO A 21 -24.52 4.42 5.94
CA PRO A 21 -25.79 5.14 5.82
C PRO A 21 -26.81 4.43 4.91
N GLN A 22 -26.35 3.80 3.82
CA GLN A 22 -27.19 3.05 2.89
C GLN A 22 -27.73 1.74 3.47
N ASP A 23 -27.02 1.14 4.43
CA ASP A 23 -27.46 -0.09 5.11
C ASP A 23 -28.61 0.21 6.08
N ALA A 24 -28.60 1.40 6.68
CA ALA A 24 -29.68 1.90 7.55
C ALA A 24 -31.00 2.15 6.80
N GLU A 25 -30.95 2.42 5.50
CA GLU A 25 -32.16 2.51 4.66
C GLU A 25 -32.86 1.16 4.50
N GLN A 26 -32.11 0.05 4.57
CA GLN A 26 -32.62 -1.32 4.43
C GLN A 26 -32.97 -1.97 5.77
N SER A 27 -32.53 -1.39 6.90
CA SER A 27 -32.80 -1.87 8.25
C SER A 27 -33.16 -0.71 9.17
N PRO A 28 -34.44 -0.54 9.56
CA PRO A 28 -34.88 0.56 10.42
C PRO A 28 -34.33 0.49 11.86
N GLN A 29 -33.64 -0.59 12.22
CA GLN A 29 -32.96 -0.75 13.51
C GLN A 29 -31.48 -0.36 13.45
N ALA A 30 -30.90 -0.21 12.26
CA ALA A 30 -29.51 0.21 12.10
C ALA A 30 -29.41 1.75 12.16
N SER A 31 -28.38 2.24 12.84
CA SER A 31 -28.10 3.67 12.97
C SER A 31 -26.61 3.90 12.81
N PHE A 32 -26.21 4.35 11.62
CA PHE A 32 -24.80 4.65 11.33
C PHE A 32 -24.20 5.58 12.39
N HIS A 33 -24.93 6.62 12.81
CA HIS A 33 -24.42 7.58 13.79
C HIS A 33 -24.22 6.96 15.17
N ASP A 34 -25.17 6.17 15.66
CA ASP A 34 -25.07 5.55 16.99
C ASP A 34 -24.03 4.43 17.00
N GLU A 35 -23.98 3.61 15.95
CA GLU A 35 -22.99 2.54 15.78
C GLU A 35 -21.57 3.09 15.66
N TYR A 36 -21.38 4.17 14.88
CA TYR A 36 -20.08 4.84 14.77
C TYR A 36 -19.64 5.44 16.10
N ALA A 37 -20.56 6.08 16.84
CA ALA A 37 -20.28 6.65 18.16
C ALA A 37 -19.89 5.56 19.19
N LEU A 38 -20.63 4.44 19.22
CA LEU A 38 -20.33 3.31 20.09
C LEU A 38 -18.98 2.67 19.71
N ALA A 39 -18.72 2.46 18.42
CA ALA A 39 -17.44 1.92 17.97
C ALA A 39 -16.27 2.84 18.37
N LYS A 40 -16.41 4.16 18.19
CA LYS A 40 -15.43 5.13 18.67
C LYS A 40 -15.20 5.02 20.18
N GLU A 41 -16.26 4.92 20.98
CA GLU A 41 -16.15 4.75 22.44
C GLU A 41 -15.36 3.47 22.80
N ILE A 42 -15.66 2.36 22.13
CA ILE A 42 -14.97 1.09 22.33
C ILE A 42 -13.49 1.21 21.95
N LEU A 43 -13.16 1.74 20.77
CA LEU A 43 -11.79 1.88 20.28
C LEU A 43 -10.95 2.82 21.17
N MET A 44 -11.56 3.87 21.72
CA MET A 44 -10.90 4.80 22.64
C MET A 44 -10.60 4.18 24.02
N LYS A 45 -11.36 3.15 24.43
CA LYS A 45 -11.07 2.38 25.66
C LYS A 45 -9.95 1.35 25.48
N LEU A 46 -9.66 0.96 24.24
CA LEU A 46 -8.58 0.04 23.91
C LEU A 46 -7.24 0.78 23.78
N PRO A 47 -6.10 0.13 24.09
CA PRO A 47 -4.77 0.73 23.95
C PRO A 47 -4.53 1.33 22.55
N PRO A 48 -3.76 2.42 22.43
CA PRO A 48 -3.28 2.90 21.13
C PRO A 48 -2.28 1.91 20.52
N ASN A 49 -2.01 2.07 19.22
CA ASN A 49 -1.03 1.29 18.46
C ASN A 49 -1.27 -0.22 18.49
N ILE A 50 -2.54 -0.63 18.46
CA ILE A 50 -2.95 -2.03 18.25
C ILE A 50 -3.60 -2.19 16.88
N PRO A 51 -3.51 -3.39 16.26
CA PRO A 51 -4.10 -3.65 14.96
C PRO A 51 -5.63 -3.75 15.02
N CYS A 52 -6.29 -3.22 13.99
CA CYS A 52 -7.64 -3.59 13.60
C CYS A 52 -7.55 -4.65 12.50
N LEU A 53 -7.86 -5.91 12.85
CA LEU A 53 -7.93 -7.00 11.89
C LEU A 53 -9.32 -7.05 11.28
N GLY A 54 -9.38 -7.05 9.95
CA GLY A 54 -10.63 -7.26 9.22
C GLY A 54 -10.63 -6.46 7.95
N TRP A 55 -11.80 -5.93 7.61
CA TRP A 55 -11.94 -4.85 6.65
C TRP A 55 -13.28 -4.13 6.93
N PRO A 56 -13.33 -2.79 6.96
CA PRO A 56 -14.52 -2.04 7.39
C PRO A 56 -15.64 -1.97 6.34
N GLY A 57 -15.58 -2.79 5.30
CA GLY A 57 -16.64 -2.96 4.32
C GLY A 57 -16.51 -4.28 3.57
N ASN A 58 -17.47 -4.59 2.70
CA ASN A 58 -17.41 -5.79 1.86
C ASN A 58 -16.93 -5.52 0.42
N GLY A 59 -16.65 -4.26 0.06
CA GLY A 59 -16.17 -3.83 -1.26
C GLY A 59 -17.18 -3.97 -2.41
N GLN A 60 -18.12 -4.92 -2.38
CA GLN A 60 -19.27 -5.07 -3.29
C GLN A 60 -20.42 -5.87 -2.61
N GLY A 61 -21.67 -5.41 -2.72
CA GLY A 61 -22.86 -6.10 -2.18
C GLY A 61 -24.00 -5.15 -1.81
N GLY A 62 -25.06 -5.66 -1.15
CA GLY A 62 -26.20 -4.86 -0.65
C GLY A 62 -26.07 -4.36 0.80
N GLU A 63 -25.13 -4.92 1.57
CA GLU A 63 -24.69 -4.44 2.89
C GLU A 63 -23.25 -3.96 2.76
N HIS A 64 -22.97 -2.67 2.79
CA HIS A 64 -21.66 -2.15 2.41
C HIS A 64 -20.66 -2.12 3.57
N GLY A 65 -21.15 -2.02 4.81
CA GLY A 65 -20.34 -1.56 5.94
C GLY A 65 -19.89 -0.11 5.72
N ILE A 66 -19.27 0.51 6.72
CA ILE A 66 -18.86 1.94 6.62
C ILE A 66 -17.85 2.25 5.51
N GLY A 67 -17.17 1.22 4.98
CA GLY A 67 -16.22 1.31 3.87
C GLY A 67 -14.82 1.74 4.31
N GLU A 68 -13.84 1.51 3.44
CA GLU A 68 -12.41 1.78 3.66
C GLU A 68 -12.17 3.18 4.22
N TRP A 69 -12.64 4.22 3.52
CA TRP A 69 -12.35 5.61 3.89
C TRP A 69 -12.84 5.97 5.30
N HIS A 70 -14.09 5.63 5.65
CA HIS A 70 -14.61 5.96 6.98
C HIS A 70 -14.05 5.04 8.07
N GLY A 71 -13.85 3.76 7.78
CA GLY A 71 -13.35 2.79 8.75
C GLY A 71 -11.89 3.01 9.12
N VAL A 72 -11.01 3.16 8.13
CA VAL A 72 -9.59 3.43 8.36
C VAL A 72 -9.41 4.81 9.01
N LYS A 73 -10.22 5.80 8.63
CA LYS A 73 -10.26 7.10 9.32
C LYS A 73 -10.65 6.95 10.79
N LEU A 74 -11.74 6.25 11.11
CA LEU A 74 -12.17 6.02 12.50
C LEU A 74 -11.08 5.33 13.31
N ALA A 75 -10.50 4.25 12.78
CA ALA A 75 -9.40 3.53 13.40
C ALA A 75 -8.20 4.45 13.64
N SER A 76 -7.79 5.21 12.62
CA SER A 76 -6.65 6.13 12.68
C SER A 76 -6.85 7.21 13.73
N GLU A 77 -7.99 7.90 13.74
CA GLU A 77 -8.30 8.93 14.74
C GLU A 77 -8.27 8.39 16.17
N CYS A 78 -8.61 7.10 16.34
CA CYS A 78 -8.54 6.36 17.61
C CYS A 78 -7.19 5.68 17.86
N ALA A 79 -6.14 6.07 17.14
CA ALA A 79 -4.77 5.55 17.27
C ALA A 79 -4.65 4.03 17.02
N LYS A 80 -5.41 3.50 16.06
CA LYS A 80 -5.36 2.10 15.62
C LYS A 80 -4.91 2.05 14.17
N PHE A 81 -4.29 0.95 13.76
CA PHE A 81 -3.87 0.73 12.38
C PHE A 81 -4.56 -0.48 11.79
N GLU A 82 -4.98 -0.39 10.52
CA GLU A 82 -5.73 -1.44 9.85
C GLU A 82 -4.78 -2.51 9.30
N VAL A 83 -5.20 -3.77 9.41
CA VAL A 83 -4.55 -4.94 8.82
C VAL A 83 -5.61 -5.67 8.00
N CYS A 84 -5.64 -5.38 6.69
CA CYS A 84 -6.66 -5.91 5.79
C CYS A 84 -6.54 -7.43 5.68
N SER A 85 -7.50 -8.12 6.30
CA SER A 85 -7.54 -9.58 6.43
C SER A 85 -8.91 -10.18 6.06
N ALA A 86 -9.89 -9.33 5.76
CA ALA A 86 -11.22 -9.74 5.31
C ALA A 86 -11.40 -9.59 3.79
N TYR A 87 -12.65 -9.72 3.34
CA TYR A 87 -13.03 -9.57 1.93
C TYR A 87 -13.14 -8.08 1.59
N ASP A 88 -12.57 -7.68 0.45
CA ASP A 88 -12.49 -6.29 0.02
C ASP A 88 -13.08 -6.10 -1.40
N GLY A 89 -14.13 -6.84 -1.74
CA GLY A 89 -14.76 -6.76 -3.08
C GLY A 89 -13.94 -7.40 -4.21
N TYR A 90 -12.62 -7.21 -4.22
CA TYR A 90 -11.69 -7.66 -5.25
C TYR A 90 -10.94 -8.92 -4.87
N SER A 91 -10.63 -9.10 -3.58
CA SER A 91 -9.82 -10.22 -3.09
C SER A 91 -10.58 -11.04 -2.02
N PRO A 92 -10.59 -12.38 -2.12
CA PRO A 92 -11.21 -13.24 -1.11
C PRO A 92 -10.53 -13.07 0.25
N THR A 93 -11.31 -13.22 1.31
CA THR A 93 -10.83 -13.15 2.71
C THR A 93 -9.67 -14.11 3.01
N VAL A 94 -8.87 -13.76 4.02
CA VAL A 94 -7.78 -14.60 4.53
C VAL A 94 -8.32 -15.74 5.38
N SER A 95 -7.82 -16.97 5.18
CA SER A 95 -8.15 -18.21 5.87
C SER A 95 -6.93 -18.79 6.57
N ASN A 96 -7.13 -19.68 7.54
CA ASN A 96 -6.05 -20.42 8.20
C ASN A 96 -5.00 -19.54 8.89
N LEU A 97 -5.34 -18.29 9.27
CA LEU A 97 -4.40 -17.41 9.96
C LEU A 97 -3.88 -18.06 11.25
N SER A 98 -4.72 -18.76 12.01
CA SER A 98 -4.33 -19.54 13.20
C SER A 98 -3.25 -20.60 12.92
N VAL A 99 -3.26 -21.17 11.72
CA VAL A 99 -2.28 -22.18 11.31
C VAL A 99 -1.00 -21.48 10.85
N HIS A 100 -1.14 -20.49 9.96
CA HIS A 100 -0.02 -19.75 9.39
C HIS A 100 0.79 -19.00 10.47
N SER A 101 0.11 -18.41 11.47
CA SER A 101 0.75 -17.71 12.59
C SER A 101 1.58 -18.62 13.50
N GLY A 102 1.37 -19.94 13.45
CA GLY A 102 2.19 -20.92 14.15
C GLY A 102 3.52 -21.25 13.44
N THR A 103 3.76 -20.69 12.25
CA THR A 103 4.98 -20.93 11.47
C THR A 103 6.05 -19.87 11.78
N SER A 104 7.23 -19.96 11.15
CA SER A 104 8.29 -18.96 11.30
C SER A 104 9.08 -18.82 10.00
N ALA A 105 9.62 -17.62 9.79
CA ALA A 105 10.44 -17.28 8.64
C ALA A 105 11.52 -16.29 9.04
N ARG A 106 12.68 -16.39 8.41
CA ARG A 106 13.73 -15.37 8.51
C ARG A 106 13.87 -14.70 7.16
N LEU A 107 13.25 -13.54 7.04
CA LEU A 107 13.19 -12.78 5.80
C LEU A 107 14.48 -11.99 5.62
N ARG A 108 15.06 -12.07 4.42
CA ARG A 108 16.22 -11.29 4.01
C ARG A 108 16.13 -10.96 2.53
N GLN A 109 16.44 -9.73 2.18
CA GLN A 109 16.58 -9.29 0.80
C GLN A 109 17.93 -8.61 0.59
N SER A 110 18.67 -9.04 -0.42
CA SER A 110 19.89 -8.35 -0.84
C SER A 110 19.55 -7.14 -1.71
N ILE A 111 20.35 -6.07 -1.60
CA ILE A 111 20.26 -4.88 -2.46
C ILE A 111 21.42 -4.92 -3.47
N PRO A 112 21.18 -5.24 -4.75
CA PRO A 112 22.23 -5.21 -5.76
C PRO A 112 22.72 -3.77 -5.98
N PRO A 113 24.04 -3.52 -6.05
CA PRO A 113 24.56 -2.19 -6.29
C PRO A 113 24.11 -1.66 -7.65
N ALA A 114 23.79 -0.37 -7.72
CA ALA A 114 23.44 0.32 -8.96
C ALA A 114 24.42 1.48 -9.20
N LYS A 115 24.90 1.62 -10.43
CA LYS A 115 25.81 2.70 -10.85
C LYS A 115 25.06 3.72 -11.68
N MET A 116 25.20 4.99 -11.32
CA MET A 116 24.54 6.09 -12.02
C MET A 116 25.28 6.47 -13.31
N ASP A 117 24.57 6.36 -14.42
CA ASP A 117 24.73 7.18 -15.63
C ASP A 117 23.95 8.49 -15.47
N ARG A 118 24.61 9.63 -15.73
CA ARG A 118 24.09 10.99 -15.49
C ARG A 118 23.09 11.46 -16.54
N ASP A 119 23.07 10.82 -17.71
CA ASP A 119 22.18 11.22 -18.82
C ASP A 119 20.84 10.49 -18.80
N LYS A 120 20.64 9.57 -17.84
CA LYS A 120 19.49 8.66 -17.77
C LYS A 120 18.37 9.14 -16.84
N ILE A 121 17.19 8.57 -17.10
CA ILE A 121 16.01 8.67 -16.24
C ILE A 121 15.87 7.34 -15.50
N TYR A 122 15.98 7.35 -14.18
CA TYR A 122 15.73 6.18 -13.37
C TYR A 122 14.31 6.20 -12.86
N TYR A 123 13.63 5.07 -12.98
CA TYR A 123 12.31 4.91 -12.41
C TYR A 123 12.15 3.56 -11.73
N CYS A 124 11.29 3.52 -10.72
CA CYS A 124 10.90 2.29 -10.07
C CYS A 124 9.38 2.09 -10.16
N PHE A 125 8.98 0.83 -10.28
CA PHE A 125 7.59 0.43 -10.09
C PHE A 125 7.33 0.07 -8.64
N THR A 126 6.18 0.44 -8.10
CA THR A 126 5.67 -0.13 -6.84
C THR A 126 4.29 -0.73 -7.05
N ARG A 127 4.14 -2.02 -6.73
CA ARG A 127 2.86 -2.70 -6.67
C ARG A 127 2.24 -2.45 -5.30
N SER A 128 1.03 -1.91 -5.32
CA SER A 128 0.21 -1.58 -4.15
C SER A 128 -0.62 -2.74 -3.61
N ASP A 129 -1.43 -2.43 -2.58
CA ASP A 129 -2.41 -3.31 -1.93
C ASP A 129 -1.80 -4.49 -1.17
N GLY A 130 -0.47 -4.54 -1.07
CA GLY A 130 0.22 -5.59 -0.33
C GLY A 130 0.23 -5.42 1.19
N ASP A 131 -0.30 -4.31 1.71
CA ASP A 131 -0.75 -4.22 3.11
C ASP A 131 -1.88 -5.21 3.40
N GLY A 132 -2.68 -5.53 2.38
CA GLY A 132 -3.72 -6.55 2.43
C GLY A 132 -3.18 -7.97 2.41
N LEU A 133 -3.36 -8.67 3.52
CA LEU A 133 -3.04 -10.08 3.65
C LEU A 133 -3.83 -10.95 2.64
N ASN A 134 -5.04 -10.52 2.30
CA ASN A 134 -5.88 -11.12 1.26
C ASN A 134 -5.26 -10.97 -0.14
N PHE A 135 -4.69 -9.82 -0.48
CA PHE A 135 -4.02 -9.58 -1.76
C PHE A 135 -2.74 -10.39 -1.91
N LEU A 136 -1.95 -10.49 -0.83
CA LEU A 136 -0.77 -11.34 -0.79
C LEU A 136 -1.13 -12.77 -1.22
N ARG A 137 -2.13 -13.40 -0.59
CA ARG A 137 -2.48 -14.80 -0.90
C ARG A 137 -3.08 -15.05 -2.27
N HIS A 138 -3.67 -14.05 -2.92
CA HIS A 138 -4.40 -14.24 -4.17
C HIS A 138 -3.73 -13.55 -5.36
N TYR A 139 -3.69 -12.22 -5.39
CA TYR A 139 -3.20 -11.47 -6.55
C TYR A 139 -1.69 -11.48 -6.67
N TYR A 140 -0.97 -11.29 -5.55
CA TYR A 140 0.49 -11.40 -5.58
C TYR A 140 0.93 -12.80 -5.97
N ARG A 141 0.23 -13.83 -5.47
CA ARG A 141 0.50 -15.22 -5.88
C ARG A 141 0.38 -15.42 -7.40
N LYS A 142 -0.66 -14.87 -8.03
CA LYS A 142 -0.82 -14.94 -9.50
C LYS A 142 0.34 -14.26 -10.24
N LEU A 143 0.76 -13.08 -9.79
CA LEU A 143 1.84 -12.33 -10.44
C LEU A 143 3.22 -12.98 -10.23
N PHE A 144 3.47 -13.58 -9.06
CA PHE A 144 4.71 -14.33 -8.80
C PHE A 144 4.79 -15.65 -9.57
N ASP A 145 3.64 -16.26 -9.89
CA ASP A 145 3.59 -17.48 -10.71
C ASP A 145 3.54 -17.19 -12.22
N ASP A 146 3.42 -15.92 -12.61
CA ASP A 146 3.43 -15.49 -14.01
C ASP A 146 4.80 -15.85 -14.63
N PRO A 147 4.85 -16.52 -15.80
CA PRO A 147 6.11 -16.83 -16.48
C PRO A 147 6.98 -15.62 -16.84
N LYS A 148 6.40 -14.41 -16.85
CA LYS A 148 7.10 -13.14 -17.08
C LYS A 148 7.55 -12.47 -15.77
N HIS A 149 7.38 -13.09 -14.61
CA HIS A 149 7.93 -12.60 -13.35
C HIS A 149 9.46 -12.41 -13.47
N GLY A 150 9.96 -11.25 -13.06
CA GLY A 150 11.35 -10.84 -13.25
C GLY A 150 11.67 -10.14 -14.58
N ALA A 151 10.71 -10.01 -15.51
CA ALA A 151 10.93 -9.30 -16.78
C ALA A 151 11.13 -7.77 -16.63
N ALA A 152 10.67 -7.20 -15.52
CA ALA A 152 10.96 -5.82 -15.11
C ALA A 152 11.13 -5.78 -13.58
N PRO A 153 11.97 -4.88 -13.04
CA PRO A 153 12.07 -4.67 -11.59
C PRO A 153 10.75 -4.17 -11.00
N VAL A 154 10.32 -4.78 -9.91
CA VAL A 154 9.08 -4.40 -9.20
C VAL A 154 9.34 -4.31 -7.70
N GLY A 155 8.93 -3.19 -7.12
CA GLY A 155 8.76 -3.03 -5.70
C GLY A 155 7.43 -3.62 -5.25
N TRP A 156 7.43 -4.59 -4.35
CA TRP A 156 6.24 -5.21 -3.79
C TRP A 156 5.97 -4.60 -2.43
N GLN A 157 4.89 -3.82 -2.28
CA GLN A 157 4.42 -3.45 -0.95
C GLN A 157 4.05 -4.73 -0.19
N VAL A 158 4.41 -4.81 1.09
CA VAL A 158 4.04 -5.89 2.01
C VAL A 158 3.72 -5.30 3.37
N GLY A 159 2.52 -5.59 3.89
CA GLY A 159 2.13 -5.27 5.25
C GLY A 159 3.00 -6.06 6.23
N PRO A 160 3.80 -5.41 7.07
CA PRO A 160 4.82 -6.11 7.85
C PRO A 160 4.27 -6.99 8.95
N THR A 161 3.03 -6.77 9.38
CA THR A 161 2.29 -7.66 10.29
C THR A 161 2.04 -9.05 9.69
N ALA A 162 2.16 -9.22 8.38
CA ALA A 162 2.20 -10.54 7.74
C ALA A 162 3.30 -11.45 8.31
N ALA A 163 4.38 -10.88 8.85
CA ALA A 163 5.46 -11.65 9.50
C ALA A 163 4.99 -12.38 10.77
N ASP A 164 3.91 -11.92 11.40
CA ASP A 164 3.37 -12.54 12.62
C ASP A 164 2.20 -13.47 12.31
N VAL A 165 1.38 -13.14 11.31
CA VAL A 165 0.14 -13.90 11.03
C VAL A 165 0.25 -14.87 9.86
N MET A 166 1.23 -14.69 8.97
CA MET A 166 1.52 -15.63 7.88
C MET A 166 3.00 -15.65 7.43
N PRO A 167 3.94 -15.92 8.36
CA PRO A 167 5.37 -15.94 8.03
C PRO A 167 5.76 -16.94 6.94
N ASP A 168 5.11 -18.10 6.84
CA ASP A 168 5.34 -19.08 5.77
C ASP A 168 4.98 -18.56 4.38
N ILE A 169 3.93 -17.74 4.27
CA ILE A 169 3.55 -17.08 3.01
C ILE A 169 4.61 -16.05 2.61
N LEU A 170 5.17 -15.30 3.57
CA LEU A 170 6.28 -14.39 3.29
C LEU A 170 7.55 -15.15 2.89
N ASP A 171 7.87 -16.25 3.57
CA ASP A 171 9.00 -17.11 3.23
C ASP A 171 8.93 -17.61 1.79
N TYR A 172 7.73 -17.99 1.32
CA TYR A 172 7.49 -18.34 -0.07
C TYR A 172 7.90 -17.22 -1.04
N TYR A 173 7.47 -15.99 -0.81
CA TYR A 173 7.80 -14.86 -1.69
C TYR A 173 9.29 -14.51 -1.65
N PHE A 174 9.89 -14.44 -0.46
CA PHE A 174 11.30 -14.10 -0.32
C PHE A 174 12.22 -15.17 -0.94
N LYS A 175 11.88 -16.46 -0.85
CA LYS A 175 12.65 -17.54 -1.48
C LYS A 175 12.53 -17.59 -3.01
N ARG A 176 11.44 -17.06 -3.56
CA ARG A 176 11.18 -17.04 -5.01
C ARG A 176 11.41 -15.68 -5.66
N ALA A 177 11.84 -14.70 -4.87
CA ALA A 177 12.17 -13.38 -5.36
C ALA A 177 13.23 -13.47 -6.46
N GLN A 178 12.95 -12.82 -7.59
CA GLN A 178 13.87 -12.61 -8.69
C GLN A 178 14.78 -11.41 -8.39
N PRO A 179 15.93 -11.25 -9.07
CA PRO A 179 16.86 -10.16 -8.80
C PRO A 179 16.25 -8.74 -8.86
N GLY A 180 15.20 -8.56 -9.67
CA GLY A 180 14.46 -7.30 -9.82
C GLY A 180 13.38 -7.05 -8.77
N ASP A 181 13.12 -7.98 -7.85
CA ASP A 181 12.13 -7.81 -6.79
C ASP A 181 12.72 -7.07 -5.59
N CYS A 182 11.92 -6.19 -4.98
CA CYS A 182 12.23 -5.48 -3.75
C CYS A 182 10.99 -5.46 -2.86
N PHE A 183 11.06 -5.96 -1.63
CA PHE A 183 9.94 -5.89 -0.69
C PHE A 183 9.99 -4.59 0.12
N ILE A 184 8.85 -3.91 0.21
CA ILE A 184 8.71 -2.55 0.76
C ILE A 184 7.70 -2.60 1.90
N ASN A 185 7.96 -1.87 2.98
CA ASN A 185 6.98 -1.71 4.04
C ASN A 185 5.74 -0.98 3.48
N ALA A 186 4.58 -1.65 3.50
CA ALA A 186 3.34 -1.10 2.97
C ALA A 186 2.68 -0.11 3.94
N LEU A 187 2.18 0.98 3.39
CA LEU A 187 1.24 1.91 4.01
C LEU A 187 1.60 2.34 5.44
N SER A 188 2.64 3.17 5.52
CA SER A 188 2.91 4.07 6.64
C SER A 188 3.38 3.41 7.93
N GLY A 189 3.67 2.10 7.92
CA GLY A 189 4.44 1.44 8.96
C GLY A 189 3.87 0.09 9.38
N ALA A 190 3.48 -0.05 10.64
CA ALA A 190 2.97 -1.31 11.20
C ALA A 190 1.66 -1.79 10.52
N GLY A 191 0.89 -0.88 9.94
CA GLY A 191 -0.30 -1.17 9.15
C GLY A 191 -0.92 0.10 8.61
N TYR A 192 -2.02 -0.04 7.86
CA TYR A 192 -2.62 1.07 7.13
C TYR A 192 -3.27 2.09 8.08
N ILE A 193 -2.84 3.34 7.94
CA ILE A 193 -3.39 4.51 8.63
C ILE A 193 -3.70 5.62 7.64
N HIS A 194 -4.65 6.49 7.99
CA HIS A 194 -4.75 7.83 7.41
C HIS A 194 -3.78 8.74 8.17
N GLU A 195 -2.64 9.04 7.55
CA GLU A 195 -1.46 9.55 8.23
C GLU A 195 -1.70 10.90 8.91
N ASP A 196 -2.47 11.78 8.27
CA ASP A 196 -2.62 13.16 8.73
C ASP A 196 -3.56 13.29 9.93
N VAL A 197 -4.44 12.29 10.16
CA VAL A 197 -5.46 12.28 11.22
C VAL A 197 -5.18 11.25 12.32
N PHE A 198 -4.04 10.56 12.24
CA PHE A 198 -3.71 9.51 13.21
C PHE A 198 -3.62 10.08 14.63
N ALA A 199 -4.38 9.46 15.53
CA ALA A 199 -4.56 9.82 16.93
C ALA A 199 -5.21 11.21 17.18
N ASP A 200 -6.02 11.71 16.25
CA ASP A 200 -6.71 13.00 16.38
C ASP A 200 -7.74 13.07 17.52
N ASN A 201 -8.25 11.93 18.01
CA ASN A 201 -9.15 11.90 19.18
C ASN A 201 -8.41 11.98 20.53
N TYR A 202 -7.09 12.07 20.54
CA TYR A 202 -6.27 12.27 21.73
C TYR A 202 -5.81 13.73 21.86
N SER A 203 -5.42 14.13 23.07
CA SER A 203 -4.80 15.45 23.29
C SER A 203 -3.50 15.56 22.48
N SER A 204 -3.05 16.77 22.16
CA SER A 204 -1.83 16.97 21.38
C SER A 204 -0.60 16.32 22.01
N GLU A 205 -0.49 16.34 23.34
CA GLU A 205 0.62 15.69 24.08
C GLU A 205 0.56 14.16 23.94
N GLN A 206 -0.61 13.57 24.19
CA GLN A 206 -0.81 12.12 24.03
C GLN A 206 -0.58 11.67 22.59
N ARG A 207 -1.07 12.45 21.62
CA ARG A 207 -0.94 12.18 20.20
C ARG A 207 0.52 12.08 19.77
N GLU A 208 1.38 12.99 20.23
CA GLU A 208 2.79 12.95 19.87
C GLU A 208 3.49 11.73 20.47
N GLN A 209 3.20 11.37 21.72
CA GLN A 209 3.73 10.15 22.36
C GLN A 209 3.26 8.88 21.63
N ILE A 210 1.98 8.83 21.25
CA ILE A 210 1.39 7.72 20.49
C ILE A 210 2.08 7.58 19.14
N LEU A 211 2.36 8.69 18.45
CA LEU A 211 3.03 8.68 17.15
C LEU A 211 4.49 8.26 17.25
N ASP A 212 5.21 8.71 18.28
CA ASP A 212 6.59 8.25 18.52
C ASP A 212 6.63 6.73 18.72
N GLU A 213 5.70 6.20 19.51
CA GLU A 213 5.56 4.76 19.71
C GLU A 213 5.13 4.02 18.43
N PHE A 214 4.23 4.61 17.63
CA PHE A 214 3.84 4.03 16.35
C PHE A 214 5.02 3.93 15.38
N VAL A 215 5.85 4.97 15.29
CA VAL A 215 7.07 4.96 14.45
C VAL A 215 8.07 3.92 14.96
N ARG A 216 8.28 3.82 16.28
CA ARG A 216 9.15 2.82 16.88
C ARG A 216 8.67 1.40 16.58
N LEU A 217 7.37 1.13 16.80
CA LEU A 217 6.74 -0.15 16.48
C LEU A 217 6.88 -0.50 14.99
N SER A 218 6.66 0.50 14.12
CA SER A 218 6.78 0.34 12.67
C SER A 218 8.21 0.05 12.22
N GLY A 219 9.22 0.59 12.91
CA GLY A 219 10.64 0.25 12.69
C GLY A 219 10.93 -1.22 12.96
N ILE A 220 10.43 -1.75 14.09
CA ILE A 220 10.55 -3.19 14.44
C ILE A 220 9.93 -4.06 13.34
N TYR A 221 8.74 -3.70 12.88
CA TYR A 221 8.04 -4.44 11.84
C TYR A 221 8.72 -4.33 10.47
N SER A 222 9.29 -3.18 10.14
CA SER A 222 10.11 -3.00 8.93
C SER A 222 11.36 -3.89 8.97
N GLU A 223 12.00 -4.02 10.14
CA GLU A 223 13.14 -4.91 10.35
C GLU A 223 12.75 -6.39 10.16
N LYS A 224 11.57 -6.81 10.65
CA LYS A 224 11.06 -8.18 10.42
C LYS A 224 10.95 -8.53 8.93
N LEU A 225 10.59 -7.56 8.09
CA LEU A 225 10.55 -7.72 6.63
C LEU A 225 11.91 -7.54 5.94
N ASP A 226 12.95 -7.10 6.66
CA ASP A 226 14.20 -6.63 6.07
C ASP A 226 13.96 -5.51 5.04
N ALA A 227 12.93 -4.68 5.25
CA ALA A 227 12.51 -3.62 4.33
C ALA A 227 13.19 -2.31 4.68
N THR A 228 13.81 -1.68 3.67
CA THR A 228 14.51 -0.39 3.81
C THR A 228 13.77 0.77 3.16
N LEU A 229 12.57 0.54 2.64
CA LEU A 229 11.69 1.57 2.09
C LEU A 229 10.32 1.52 2.75
N LEU A 230 9.75 2.71 2.90
CA LEU A 230 8.40 2.92 3.38
C LEU A 230 7.51 3.41 2.24
N ALA A 231 6.36 2.78 2.03
CA ALA A 231 5.30 3.33 1.19
C ALA A 231 4.29 4.10 2.03
N THR A 232 3.74 5.21 1.52
CA THR A 232 2.65 5.96 2.18
C THR A 232 1.40 6.01 1.31
N PHE A 233 0.24 6.20 1.94
CA PHE A 233 -1.06 6.24 1.28
C PHE A 233 -1.37 7.62 0.68
N ALA A 234 -1.24 8.69 1.46
CA ALA A 234 -1.68 10.02 1.04
C ALA A 234 -0.62 11.11 1.27
N GLU A 235 -0.89 12.29 0.70
CA GLU A 235 -0.19 13.50 1.12
C GLU A 235 -0.54 13.79 2.58
N MET A 236 0.45 14.30 3.30
CA MET A 236 0.32 14.63 4.72
C MET A 236 1.14 15.89 5.01
N ARG A 237 0.95 16.46 6.19
CA ARG A 237 1.74 17.62 6.62
C ARG A 237 3.23 17.27 6.72
N PRO A 238 4.15 18.21 6.41
CA PRO A 238 5.60 17.94 6.37
C PRO A 238 6.17 17.34 7.66
N GLU A 239 5.67 17.74 8.83
CA GLU A 239 6.07 17.20 10.13
C GLU A 239 5.68 15.73 10.31
N ARG A 240 4.51 15.32 9.79
CA ARG A 240 4.07 13.92 9.78
C ARG A 240 4.97 13.09 8.87
N LEU A 241 5.23 13.58 7.66
CA LEU A 241 6.12 12.93 6.71
C LEU A 241 7.54 12.78 7.28
N ALA A 242 8.08 13.84 7.90
CA ALA A 242 9.41 13.79 8.52
C ALA A 242 9.47 12.76 9.65
N LYS A 243 8.44 12.68 10.50
CA LYS A 243 8.36 11.69 11.58
C LYS A 243 8.33 10.26 11.03
N LEU A 244 7.49 9.96 10.03
CA LEU A 244 7.47 8.64 9.40
C LEU A 244 8.77 8.31 8.65
N ALA A 245 9.37 9.29 7.94
CA ALA A 245 10.63 9.10 7.23
C ALA A 245 11.83 8.88 8.17
N SER A 246 11.75 9.33 9.43
CA SER A 246 12.77 9.09 10.45
C SER A 246 12.75 7.69 11.07
N MET A 247 11.80 6.83 10.68
CA MET A 247 11.71 5.45 11.13
C MET A 247 13.05 4.71 10.97
N GLU A 248 13.45 4.00 12.01
CA GLU A 248 14.70 3.24 12.02
C GLU A 248 14.72 2.19 10.89
N GLY A 249 15.87 2.01 10.25
CA GLY A 249 16.04 1.11 9.11
C GLY A 249 15.53 1.64 7.76
N ILE A 250 14.57 2.58 7.74
CA ILE A 250 14.03 3.14 6.50
C ILE A 250 15.02 4.11 5.86
N THR A 251 15.32 3.93 4.57
CA THR A 251 16.31 4.71 3.82
C THR A 251 15.73 5.65 2.78
N GLY A 252 14.46 5.49 2.44
CA GLY A 252 13.71 6.33 1.52
C GLY A 252 12.21 6.01 1.57
N VAL A 253 11.40 6.91 1.02
CA VAL A 253 9.94 6.80 1.00
C VAL A 253 9.43 6.80 -0.44
N VAL A 254 8.54 5.88 -0.77
CA VAL A 254 7.76 5.87 -2.01
C VAL A 254 6.33 6.32 -1.69
N ALA A 255 6.08 7.61 -1.87
CA ALA A 255 4.89 8.27 -1.34
C ALA A 255 3.69 8.22 -2.28
N ASN A 256 2.52 8.15 -1.66
CA ASN A 256 1.17 8.27 -2.21
C ASN A 256 0.69 7.11 -3.08
N TYR A 257 -0.61 6.80 -2.95
CA TYR A 257 -1.38 6.00 -3.89
C TYR A 257 -1.74 6.82 -5.12
N GLY A 258 -0.76 6.95 -6.01
CA GLY A 258 -0.87 7.71 -7.24
C GLY A 258 -0.67 9.22 -7.07
N ARG A 259 -0.65 9.93 -8.21
CA ARG A 259 -0.40 11.36 -8.28
C ARG A 259 -1.55 12.14 -7.67
N THR A 260 -1.24 12.93 -6.64
CA THR A 260 -2.21 13.78 -5.94
C THR A 260 -2.28 15.18 -6.54
N HIS A 261 -3.14 16.05 -5.99
CA HIS A 261 -3.17 17.47 -6.36
C HIS A 261 -1.92 18.24 -5.94
N GLY A 262 -1.18 17.73 -4.93
CA GLY A 262 0.05 18.34 -4.43
C GLY A 262 1.30 17.97 -5.25
N THR A 263 1.20 16.98 -6.13
CA THR A 263 2.31 16.53 -6.96
C THR A 263 2.49 17.41 -8.19
N THR A 264 3.72 17.84 -8.41
CA THR A 264 4.22 18.67 -9.52
C THR A 264 5.47 18.03 -10.10
N ALA A 265 5.88 18.42 -11.31
CA ALA A 265 7.14 17.93 -11.89
C ALA A 265 8.39 18.28 -11.04
N ARG A 266 8.33 19.34 -10.23
CA ARG A 266 9.45 19.82 -9.41
C ARG A 266 9.57 19.14 -8.04
N ASN A 267 8.49 18.52 -7.54
CA ASN A 267 8.48 17.86 -6.23
C ASN A 267 8.21 16.35 -6.32
N LEU A 268 8.41 15.76 -7.51
CA LEU A 268 8.44 14.31 -7.68
C LEU A 268 9.43 13.66 -6.72
N VAL A 269 10.54 14.34 -6.43
CA VAL A 269 11.47 13.96 -5.38
C VAL A 269 11.70 15.14 -4.45
N THR A 270 11.55 14.89 -3.15
CA THR A 270 11.93 15.83 -2.08
C THR A 270 12.72 15.08 -1.02
N GLU A 271 13.14 15.76 0.05
CA GLU A 271 13.72 15.11 1.23
C GLU A 271 12.89 15.39 2.48
N ALA A 272 12.80 14.40 3.36
CA ALA A 272 12.22 14.52 4.68
C ALA A 272 13.09 13.74 5.67
N ALA A 273 13.46 14.35 6.79
CA ALA A 273 14.39 13.76 7.76
C ALA A 273 15.70 13.22 7.14
N GLY A 274 16.23 13.90 6.10
CA GLY A 274 17.44 13.49 5.37
C GLY A 274 17.28 12.25 4.48
N ARG A 275 16.05 11.79 4.24
CA ARG A 275 15.72 10.66 3.37
C ARG A 275 15.01 11.17 2.11
N PRO A 276 15.28 10.59 0.92
CA PRO A 276 14.51 10.91 -0.27
C PRO A 276 13.07 10.42 -0.16
N VAL A 277 12.15 11.24 -0.66
CA VAL A 277 10.72 10.96 -0.78
C VAL A 277 10.34 11.06 -2.25
N PHE A 278 10.01 9.93 -2.87
CA PHE A 278 9.59 9.84 -4.25
C PHE A 278 8.06 9.79 -4.33
N ARG A 279 7.42 10.89 -4.72
CA ARG A 279 5.96 10.93 -4.90
C ARG A 279 5.57 10.18 -6.17
N ALA A 280 4.50 9.39 -6.10
CA ALA A 280 3.95 8.72 -7.26
C ALA A 280 3.66 9.73 -8.39
N MET A 281 4.30 9.54 -9.54
CA MET A 281 4.18 10.49 -10.65
C MET A 281 2.85 10.36 -11.39
N ASN A 282 2.25 9.17 -11.36
CA ASN A 282 1.19 8.76 -12.26
C ASN A 282 -0.13 8.60 -11.52
N ARG A 283 -1.25 8.84 -12.19
CA ARG A 283 -2.58 8.53 -11.67
C ARG A 283 -2.92 7.08 -11.97
N GLN A 284 -3.98 6.60 -11.34
CA GLN A 284 -4.62 5.37 -11.79
C GLN A 284 -5.23 5.61 -13.19
N PRO A 285 -5.14 4.64 -14.12
CA PRO A 285 -5.83 4.70 -15.41
C PRO A 285 -7.32 5.03 -15.23
N ARG A 286 -7.87 5.86 -16.12
CA ARG A 286 -9.31 6.18 -16.07
C ARG A 286 -10.14 5.02 -16.65
N PRO A 287 -11.36 4.77 -16.15
CA PRO A 287 -12.28 3.83 -16.81
C PRO A 287 -12.57 4.27 -18.25
N LEU A 288 -12.67 3.31 -19.15
CA LEU A 288 -13.03 3.50 -20.56
C LEU A 288 -14.55 3.74 -20.75
N ASN A 289 -15.14 4.76 -20.11
CA ASN A 289 -16.35 5.49 -20.57
C ASN A 289 -16.80 6.56 -19.53
N PRO A 290 -17.05 7.82 -19.91
CA PRO A 290 -17.87 8.76 -19.15
C PRO A 290 -19.28 8.94 -19.75
N VAL A 291 -19.75 8.01 -20.60
CA VAL A 291 -21.09 8.11 -21.22
C VAL A 291 -22.12 7.44 -20.30
N GLY A 292 -22.85 8.28 -19.55
CA GLY A 292 -24.13 7.94 -18.95
C GLY A 292 -24.10 7.58 -17.46
N GLY A 293 -23.99 8.59 -16.59
CA GLY A 293 -24.75 8.75 -15.34
C GLY A 293 -24.82 7.62 -14.30
N ALA A 294 -24.13 6.50 -14.47
CA ALA A 294 -24.11 5.40 -13.53
C ALA A 294 -22.69 5.20 -13.01
N ASN A 295 -22.52 5.37 -11.70
CA ASN A 295 -21.38 4.93 -10.91
C ASN A 295 -21.23 3.40 -10.97
N LEU A 296 -20.91 2.85 -12.14
CA LEU A 296 -20.27 1.55 -12.19
C LEU A 296 -18.80 1.79 -11.81
N ASN A 297 -18.49 1.53 -10.54
CA ASN A 297 -17.15 1.25 -10.04
C ASN A 297 -16.60 -0.03 -10.73
N LEU A 298 -16.46 0.00 -12.05
CA LEU A 298 -15.68 -0.98 -12.79
C LEU A 298 -14.22 -0.71 -12.44
N PRO A 299 -13.47 -1.71 -11.94
CA PRO A 299 -12.07 -1.53 -11.63
C PRO A 299 -11.36 -1.03 -12.87
N VAL A 300 -10.63 0.07 -12.70
CA VAL A 300 -9.55 0.57 -13.57
C VAL A 300 -9.37 -0.27 -14.84
N GLY A 301 -10.20 0.03 -15.85
CA GLY A 301 -10.09 -0.34 -17.26
C GLY A 301 -9.88 -1.81 -17.64
N LEU A 302 -10.88 -2.69 -17.51
CA LEU A 302 -11.00 -3.98 -18.25
C LEU A 302 -9.66 -4.75 -18.42
N THR A 303 -8.75 -4.72 -17.43
CA THR A 303 -7.41 -5.30 -17.57
C THR A 303 -7.43 -6.83 -17.59
N PHE A 304 -8.60 -7.44 -17.42
CA PHE A 304 -8.86 -8.83 -17.76
C PHE A 304 -9.01 -9.09 -19.27
N THR A 305 -9.10 -8.05 -20.10
CA THR A 305 -9.17 -8.14 -21.56
C THR A 305 -7.84 -7.70 -22.21
N PRO A 306 -7.45 -8.29 -23.36
CA PRO A 306 -6.28 -7.83 -24.10
C PRO A 306 -6.32 -6.36 -24.53
N PHE A 307 -7.52 -5.78 -24.72
CA PHE A 307 -7.67 -4.35 -25.04
C PHE A 307 -7.42 -3.48 -23.81
N GLY A 308 -8.04 -3.79 -22.67
CA GLY A 308 -7.86 -3.02 -21.43
C GLY A 308 -6.44 -3.05 -20.91
N LYS A 309 -5.73 -4.19 -21.06
CA LYS A 309 -4.29 -4.27 -20.75
C LYS A 309 -3.46 -3.33 -21.60
N ARG A 310 -3.62 -3.38 -22.93
CA ARG A 310 -2.89 -2.50 -23.87
C ARG A 310 -3.18 -1.02 -23.61
N ASN A 311 -4.45 -0.65 -23.47
CA ASN A 311 -4.85 0.72 -23.15
C ASN A 311 -4.21 1.21 -21.83
N THR A 312 -4.14 0.34 -20.83
CA THR A 312 -3.51 0.67 -19.54
C THR A 312 -1.99 0.85 -19.68
N VAL A 313 -1.32 -0.01 -20.45
CA VAL A 313 0.11 0.12 -20.77
C VAL A 313 0.40 1.41 -21.53
N ASP A 314 -0.38 1.70 -22.58
CA ASP A 314 -0.22 2.91 -23.40
C ASP A 314 -0.43 4.17 -22.56
N PHE A 315 -1.49 4.20 -21.74
CA PHE A 315 -1.75 5.28 -20.80
C PHE A 315 -0.57 5.51 -19.84
N ALA A 316 -0.03 4.44 -19.26
CA ALA A 316 1.10 4.54 -18.34
C ALA A 316 2.35 5.11 -19.04
N ILE A 317 2.67 4.64 -20.26
CA ILE A 317 3.79 5.16 -21.05
C ILE A 317 3.61 6.65 -21.35
N GLU A 318 2.43 7.07 -21.80
CA GLU A 318 2.13 8.47 -22.07
C GLU A 318 2.24 9.33 -20.81
N GLU A 319 1.71 8.85 -19.69
CA GLU A 319 1.74 9.59 -18.43
C GLU A 319 3.17 9.76 -17.92
N ILE A 320 3.97 8.68 -17.95
CA ILE A 320 5.37 8.72 -17.52
C ILE A 320 6.15 9.69 -18.40
N LYS A 321 6.05 9.60 -19.73
CA LYS A 321 6.75 10.52 -20.65
C LYS A 321 6.32 11.97 -20.45
N ARG A 322 5.03 12.22 -20.23
CA ARG A 322 4.48 13.57 -20.04
C ARG A 322 4.98 14.24 -18.77
N TRP A 323 5.17 13.48 -17.69
CA TRP A 323 5.52 14.01 -16.37
C TRP A 323 7.00 13.82 -16.01
N THR A 324 7.78 13.19 -16.89
CA THR A 324 9.23 13.09 -16.73
C THR A 324 9.87 14.48 -16.75
N PRO A 325 10.62 14.88 -15.70
CA PRO A 325 11.33 16.15 -15.69
C PRO A 325 12.34 16.26 -16.84
N ALA A 326 12.65 17.48 -17.27
CA ALA A 326 13.69 17.72 -18.28
C ALA A 326 15.12 17.48 -17.73
N GLU A 327 15.31 17.62 -16.41
CA GLU A 327 16.61 17.51 -15.74
C GLU A 327 17.15 16.08 -15.75
N ARG A 328 18.48 15.92 -15.79
CA ARG A 328 19.17 14.63 -15.76
C ARG A 328 20.30 14.64 -14.72
N PRO A 329 20.51 13.53 -13.97
CA PRO A 329 19.66 12.34 -13.94
C PRO A 329 18.29 12.65 -13.32
N ALA A 330 17.24 11.98 -13.79
CA ALA A 330 15.89 12.08 -13.23
C ALA A 330 15.55 10.83 -12.40
N PHE A 331 14.70 10.99 -11.38
CA PHE A 331 14.28 9.91 -10.50
C PHE A 331 12.77 9.92 -10.34
N ILE A 332 12.15 8.77 -10.58
CA ILE A 332 10.71 8.68 -10.77
C ILE A 332 10.15 7.47 -10.01
N HIS A 333 9.09 7.69 -9.25
CA HIS A 333 8.29 6.61 -8.67
C HIS A 333 7.00 6.43 -9.50
N VAL A 334 6.80 5.22 -10.02
CA VAL A 334 5.61 4.81 -10.77
C VAL A 334 4.78 3.86 -9.91
N PHE A 335 3.59 4.30 -9.54
CA PHE A 335 2.62 3.56 -8.75
C PHE A 335 1.79 2.63 -9.63
N LEU A 336 1.82 1.34 -9.34
CA LEU A 336 1.05 0.29 -10.01
C LEU A 336 -0.06 -0.21 -9.09
N ALA A 337 -1.27 0.31 -9.31
CA ALA A 337 -2.47 -0.12 -8.60
C ALA A 337 -2.93 -1.52 -9.05
N ASN A 338 -4.11 -1.96 -8.58
CA ASN A 338 -4.76 -3.25 -8.93
C ASN A 338 -5.03 -3.50 -10.43
N TRP A 339 -4.52 -2.66 -11.31
CA TRP A 339 -4.56 -2.83 -12.76
C TRP A 339 -3.35 -3.58 -13.33
N LEU A 340 -2.23 -3.72 -12.60
CA LEU A 340 -1.17 -4.65 -12.99
C LEU A 340 -1.65 -6.09 -12.72
N THR A 341 -2.22 -6.71 -13.75
CA THR A 341 -2.82 -8.05 -13.67
C THR A 341 -1.93 -9.16 -14.24
N GLU A 342 -0.93 -8.79 -15.05
CA GLU A 342 0.08 -9.68 -15.62
C GLU A 342 1.44 -8.99 -15.62
N MET A 343 2.51 -9.76 -15.45
CA MET A 343 3.88 -9.24 -15.41
C MET A 343 4.35 -8.72 -16.77
N GLU A 344 3.76 -9.21 -17.87
CA GLU A 344 4.02 -8.69 -19.22
C GLU A 344 3.71 -7.19 -19.34
N MET A 345 2.68 -6.69 -18.66
CA MET A 345 2.32 -5.27 -18.72
C MET A 345 3.44 -4.37 -18.21
N ALA A 346 4.14 -4.74 -17.13
CA ALA A 346 5.28 -3.97 -16.61
C ALA A 346 6.47 -3.99 -17.59
N ALA A 347 6.70 -5.14 -18.24
CA ALA A 347 7.73 -5.28 -19.27
C ALA A 347 7.41 -4.44 -20.52
N ASP A 348 6.15 -4.41 -20.95
CA ASP A 348 5.70 -3.62 -22.09
C ASP A 348 5.78 -2.11 -21.82
N ILE A 349 5.44 -1.66 -20.61
CA ILE A 349 5.67 -0.26 -20.19
C ILE A 349 7.17 0.05 -20.27
N ALA A 350 8.01 -0.80 -19.68
CA ALA A 350 9.46 -0.58 -19.68
C ALA A 350 10.04 -0.50 -21.09
N LYS A 351 9.59 -1.38 -21.99
CA LYS A 351 9.97 -1.38 -23.40
C LYS A 351 9.48 -0.12 -24.13
N GLY A 352 8.24 0.30 -23.89
CA GLY A 352 7.62 1.46 -24.55
C GLY A 352 8.21 2.81 -24.12
N LEU A 353 8.82 2.89 -22.95
CA LEU A 353 9.53 4.08 -22.49
C LEU A 353 10.82 4.35 -23.28
N GLY A 354 11.51 3.29 -23.72
CA GLY A 354 12.72 3.39 -24.53
C GLY A 354 14.02 3.50 -23.71
N PRO A 355 15.18 3.57 -24.39
CA PRO A 355 16.49 3.32 -23.78
C PRO A 355 17.01 4.40 -22.83
N ASP A 356 16.37 5.56 -22.77
CA ASP A 356 16.73 6.63 -21.83
C ASP A 356 16.15 6.41 -20.43
N TYR A 357 15.14 5.54 -20.33
CA TYR A 357 14.50 5.15 -19.09
C TYR A 357 15.09 3.83 -18.60
N VAL A 358 15.59 3.83 -17.37
CA VAL A 358 16.19 2.68 -16.72
C VAL A 358 15.30 2.26 -15.56
N ALA A 359 14.63 1.11 -15.73
CA ALA A 359 13.85 0.49 -14.66
C ALA A 359 14.82 -0.05 -13.59
N VAL A 360 14.59 0.32 -12.34
CA VAL A 360 15.38 -0.12 -11.19
C VAL A 360 14.48 -0.52 -10.03
N ARG A 361 15.00 -1.29 -9.09
CA ARG A 361 14.32 -1.52 -7.82
C ARG A 361 14.15 -0.20 -7.04
N PRO A 362 13.12 -0.05 -6.21
CA PRO A 362 12.97 1.15 -5.37
C PRO A 362 14.15 1.44 -4.44
N ASP A 363 14.79 0.43 -3.85
CA ASP A 363 16.01 0.60 -3.04
C ASP A 363 17.24 1.04 -3.86
N GLN A 364 17.36 0.55 -5.08
CA GLN A 364 18.36 1.04 -6.03
C GLN A 364 18.08 2.49 -6.43
N LEU A 365 16.82 2.90 -6.58
CA LEU A 365 16.46 4.29 -6.86
C LEU A 365 16.94 5.23 -5.74
N VAL A 366 16.79 4.82 -4.48
CA VAL A 366 17.36 5.54 -3.32
C VAL A 366 18.89 5.62 -3.42
N ALA A 367 19.56 4.51 -3.74
CA ALA A 367 21.02 4.46 -3.85
C ALA A 367 21.55 5.34 -4.99
N LEU A 368 20.86 5.39 -6.12
CA LEU A 368 21.20 6.23 -7.27
C LEU A 368 20.95 7.71 -6.96
N TYR A 369 19.85 8.04 -6.29
CA TYR A 369 19.56 9.43 -5.88
C TYR A 369 20.63 10.00 -4.95
N LYS A 370 21.27 9.17 -4.12
CA LYS A 370 22.41 9.56 -3.27
C LYS A 370 23.71 9.79 -4.02
N GLN A 371 23.83 9.33 -5.27
CA GLN A 371 25.00 9.55 -6.12
C GLN A 371 24.91 10.85 -6.93
N ARG A 372 23.78 11.57 -6.84
CA ARG A 372 23.57 12.85 -7.53
C ARG A 372 24.67 13.87 -7.16
N PRO A 373 25.04 14.76 -8.09
CA PRO A 373 26.14 15.72 -7.90
C PRO A 373 25.87 16.75 -6.81
#